data_AF-A0A847MYY1-F1
#
_entry.id   AF-A0A847MYY1-F1
#
_cell.length_a   1.000
_cell.length_b   1.000
_cell.length_c   1.000
_cell.angle_alpha   90.00
_cell.angle_beta   90.00
_cell.angle_gamma   90.00
#
_symmetry.space_group_name_H-M   'P 1'
#
loop_
_entity.id
_entity.type
_entity.pdbx_description
1 polymer ?
#
loop_
_entity_poly.entity_id
_entity_poly.type
_entity_poly.pdbx_seq_one_letter_code
_entity_poly.pdbx_strand_id
1 'polypeptide(L)'
;ARSTQEQVEESSIGQVAQRYHAVMRPFMSEASEMVEQIDSIRQGDEIPFIATDRNTLNLPGVGKSNTYRTIGLTEDGRRILRFEFDHTRPHSKVIEEMGSVIIIESKSIAQYLRQLEDMGEDSSEYTTIWGYSAGSLEPRSPVFEGLTKT
;
A
#
# COMPACT_ATOMS: atom_id res chain seq x y z
N ALA A 1 1.44 6.29 -7.54
CA ALA A 1 2.15 7.36 -6.83
C ALA A 1 1.56 7.67 -5.47
N ARG A 2 0.37 8.28 -5.35
CA ARG A 2 -0.18 8.71 -4.04
C ARG A 2 -0.25 7.58 -3.00
N SER A 3 -0.77 6.41 -3.37
CA SER A 3 -0.76 5.23 -2.49
C SER A 3 0.65 4.84 -2.02
N THR A 4 1.67 5.00 -2.86
CA THR A 4 3.07 4.74 -2.48
C THR A 4 3.64 5.86 -1.60
N GLN A 5 3.27 7.11 -1.86
CA GLN A 5 3.64 8.24 -0.98
C GLN A 5 3.09 8.03 0.43
N GLU A 6 1.78 7.76 0.57
CA GLU A 6 1.14 7.46 1.85
C GLU A 6 1.86 6.32 2.57
N GLN A 7 2.18 5.24 1.85
CA GLN A 7 2.92 4.11 2.42
C GLN A 7 4.31 4.51 2.96
N VAL A 8 5.05 5.34 2.22
CA VAL A 8 6.45 5.68 2.54
C VAL A 8 6.56 6.85 3.53
N GLU A 9 5.71 7.86 3.42
CA GLU A 9 5.80 9.11 4.19
C GLU A 9 4.90 9.09 5.43
N GLU A 10 3.72 8.46 5.36
CA GLU A 10 2.72 8.53 6.44
C GLU A 10 2.66 7.22 7.23
N SER A 11 2.41 6.10 6.56
CA SER A 11 2.31 4.78 7.21
C SER A 11 3.63 4.35 7.87
N SER A 12 4.77 4.85 7.39
CA SER A 12 6.08 4.60 8.01
C SER A 12 6.18 5.14 9.44
N ILE A 13 5.42 6.19 9.77
CA ILE A 13 5.36 6.77 11.12
C ILE A 13 4.74 5.80 12.12
N GLY A 14 3.76 5.01 11.68
CA GLY A 14 3.07 4.01 12.51
C GLY A 14 3.62 2.60 12.35
N GLN A 15 4.78 2.42 11.72
CA GLN A 15 5.29 1.09 11.39
C GLN A 15 5.62 0.30 12.66
N VAL A 16 5.03 -0.89 12.78
CA VAL A 16 5.26 -1.76 13.93
C VAL A 16 6.56 -2.53 13.76
N ALA A 17 7.43 -2.48 14.77
CA ALA A 17 8.65 -3.25 14.76
C ALA A 17 8.40 -4.76 14.85
N GLN A 18 9.25 -5.55 14.18
CA GLN A 18 9.12 -7.00 14.09
C GLN A 18 9.00 -7.71 15.46
N ARG A 19 9.59 -7.13 16.51
CA ARG A 19 9.51 -7.65 17.90
C ARG A 19 8.08 -7.77 18.42
N TYR A 20 7.15 -6.95 17.94
CA TYR A 20 5.74 -7.00 18.36
C TYR A 20 4.88 -7.96 17.54
N HIS A 21 5.39 -8.53 16.44
CA HIS A 21 4.59 -9.40 15.57
C HIS A 21 3.97 -10.59 16.32
N ALA A 22 4.70 -11.17 17.28
CA ALA A 22 4.18 -12.26 18.11
C ALA A 22 3.04 -11.80 19.04
N VAL A 23 3.13 -10.57 19.56
CA VAL A 23 2.13 -9.94 20.44
C VAL A 23 0.87 -9.55 19.65
N MET A 24 1.01 -9.25 18.36
CA MET A 24 -0.10 -8.84 17.48
C MET A 24 -0.99 -10.01 17.01
N ARG A 25 -0.49 -11.24 16.97
CA ARG A 25 -1.26 -12.42 16.51
C ARG A 25 -2.57 -12.66 17.27
N PRO A 26 -2.62 -12.58 18.62
CA PRO A 26 -3.86 -12.80 19.37
C PRO A 26 -4.84 -11.62 19.36
N PHE A 27 -4.51 -10.47 18.75
CA PHE A 27 -5.35 -9.27 18.77
C PHE A 27 -6.80 -9.55 18.34
N MET A 28 -6.98 -10.39 17.33
CA MET A 28 -8.31 -10.75 16.82
C MET A 28 -9.10 -11.67 17.76
N SER A 29 -8.43 -12.47 18.60
CA SER A 29 -9.07 -13.35 19.59
C SER A 29 -9.33 -12.67 20.94
N GLU A 30 -8.62 -11.58 21.23
CA GLU A 30 -8.66 -10.84 22.51
C GLU A 30 -9.16 -9.41 22.30
N ALA A 31 -10.18 -9.24 21.46
CA ALA A 31 -10.68 -7.92 21.08
C ALA A 31 -11.13 -7.04 22.25
N SER A 32 -11.45 -7.62 23.42
CA SER A 32 -11.77 -6.86 24.64
C SER A 32 -10.60 -6.05 25.17
N GLU A 33 -9.37 -6.51 24.94
CA GLU A 33 -8.11 -5.88 25.42
C GLU A 33 -7.42 -5.05 24.32
N MET A 34 -8.12 -4.78 23.20
CA MET A 34 -7.52 -4.16 22.02
C MET A 34 -6.93 -2.76 22.34
N VAL A 35 -7.57 -2.00 23.22
CA VAL A 35 -7.11 -0.66 23.60
C VAL A 35 -5.78 -0.77 24.34
N GLU A 36 -5.70 -1.61 25.37
CA GLU A 36 -4.48 -1.85 26.13
C GLU A 36 -3.36 -2.41 25.25
N GLN A 37 -3.70 -3.34 24.36
CA GLN A 37 -2.76 -3.95 23.42
C GLN A 37 -2.17 -2.92 22.44
N ILE A 38 -3.01 -2.09 21.81
CA ILE A 38 -2.56 -1.02 20.91
C ILE A 38 -1.69 -0.02 21.67
N ASP A 39 -2.12 0.42 22.85
CA ASP A 39 -1.37 1.38 23.66
C ASP A 39 -0.02 0.83 24.11
N SER A 40 0.07 -0.47 24.43
CA SER A 40 1.33 -1.10 24.82
C SER A 40 2.41 -1.02 23.73
N ILE A 41 2.02 -1.22 22.47
CA ILE A 41 2.93 -1.10 21.32
C ILE A 41 3.24 0.37 21.06
N ARG A 42 2.20 1.21 21.04
CA ARG A 42 2.30 2.64 20.74
C ARG A 42 3.23 3.36 21.71
N GLN A 43 3.07 3.11 23.01
CA GLN A 43 3.90 3.69 24.06
C GLN A 43 5.30 3.06 24.11
N GLY A 44 5.42 1.77 23.78
CA GLY A 44 6.71 1.07 23.74
C GLY A 44 7.67 1.61 22.68
N ASP A 45 7.13 2.01 21.51
CA ASP A 45 7.91 2.51 20.37
C ASP A 45 7.76 4.01 20.13
N GLU A 46 7.03 4.71 21.00
CA GLU A 46 6.74 6.15 20.89
C GLU A 46 6.12 6.55 19.54
N ILE A 47 5.42 5.63 18.88
CA ILE A 47 4.69 5.90 17.64
C ILE A 47 3.34 6.55 17.97
N PRO A 48 2.76 7.39 17.09
CA PRO A 48 1.48 8.02 17.34
C PRO A 48 0.28 7.09 17.08
N PHE A 49 0.45 6.07 16.25
CA PHE A 49 -0.56 5.09 15.88
C PHE A 49 0.11 3.81 15.37
N ILE A 50 -0.66 2.72 15.25
CA ILE A 50 -0.24 1.51 14.54
C ILE A 50 -0.73 1.61 13.10
N ALA A 51 0.19 1.57 12.14
CA ALA A 51 -0.14 1.60 10.72
C ALA A 51 -1.02 0.39 10.35
N THR A 52 -2.01 0.63 9.50
CA THR A 52 -2.92 -0.41 9.01
C THR A 52 -2.18 -1.41 8.11
N ASP A 53 -2.82 -2.55 7.84
CA ASP A 53 -2.28 -3.56 6.92
C ASP A 53 -2.10 -3.03 5.49
N ARG A 54 -1.40 -3.81 4.67
CA ARG A 54 -0.94 -3.49 3.32
C ARG A 54 -1.95 -2.72 2.45
N ASN A 55 -1.46 -1.68 1.77
CA ASN A 55 -2.21 -0.99 0.72
C ASN A 55 -2.17 -1.80 -0.59
N THR A 56 -3.34 -2.23 -1.11
CA THR A 56 -3.44 -3.00 -2.36
C THR A 56 -4.42 -2.36 -3.34
N LEU A 57 -4.04 -2.24 -4.61
CA LEU A 57 -4.91 -1.73 -5.67
C LEU A 57 -5.62 -2.89 -6.37
N ASN A 58 -6.93 -2.74 -6.59
CA ASN A 58 -7.68 -3.65 -7.46
C ASN A 58 -7.53 -3.18 -8.90
N LEU A 59 -6.91 -4.01 -9.73
CA LEU A 59 -6.61 -3.69 -11.11
C LEU A 59 -7.33 -4.66 -12.05
N PRO A 60 -8.05 -4.16 -13.07
CA PRO A 60 -8.69 -5.01 -14.07
C PRO A 60 -7.68 -5.94 -14.75
N GLY A 61 -8.00 -7.23 -14.82
CA GLY A 61 -7.12 -8.24 -15.44
C GLY A 61 -5.84 -8.59 -14.66
N VAL A 62 -5.53 -7.87 -13.58
CA VAL A 62 -4.35 -8.12 -12.72
C VAL A 62 -4.74 -8.65 -11.34
N GLY A 63 -5.94 -8.33 -10.85
CA GLY A 63 -6.37 -8.66 -9.50
C GLY A 63 -5.87 -7.63 -8.48
N LYS A 64 -5.54 -8.09 -7.26
CA LYS A 64 -5.02 -7.24 -6.18
C LYS A 64 -3.49 -7.18 -6.25
N SER A 65 -2.93 -6.04 -6.66
CA SER A 65 -1.48 -5.82 -6.66
C SER A 65 -1.15 -4.35 -6.42
N ASN A 66 -0.03 -4.09 -5.75
CA ASN A 66 0.60 -2.77 -5.70
C ASN A 66 2.07 -2.82 -6.15
N THR A 67 2.49 -3.94 -6.75
CA THR A 67 3.83 -4.10 -7.30
C THR A 67 3.86 -3.57 -8.72
N TYR A 68 4.53 -2.44 -8.92
CA TYR A 68 4.62 -1.79 -10.23
C TYR A 68 5.91 -1.03 -10.41
N ARG A 69 6.22 -0.74 -11.67
CA ARG A 69 7.26 0.23 -12.06
C ARG A 69 6.77 1.15 -13.17
N THR A 70 7.17 2.41 -13.11
CA THR A 70 7.03 3.36 -14.22
C THR A 70 8.07 3.01 -15.28
N ILE A 71 7.61 2.67 -16.48
CA ILE A 71 8.46 2.26 -17.61
C ILE A 71 8.52 3.31 -18.72
N GLY A 72 7.74 4.38 -18.61
CA GLY A 72 7.74 5.48 -19.57
C GLY A 72 6.75 6.57 -19.22
N LEU A 73 6.76 7.62 -20.04
CA LEU A 73 5.84 8.74 -20.01
C LEU A 73 5.25 8.92 -21.42
N THR A 74 3.97 9.24 -21.49
CA THR A 74 3.35 9.73 -22.73
C THR A 74 3.74 11.19 -22.97
N GLU A 75 3.52 11.69 -24.19
CA GLU A 75 3.82 13.09 -24.54
C GLU A 75 3.07 14.11 -23.66
N ASP A 76 1.87 13.76 -23.19
CA ASP A 76 1.05 14.59 -22.29
C ASP A 76 1.35 14.35 -20.78
N GLY A 77 2.41 13.61 -20.46
CA GLY A 77 2.92 13.45 -19.10
C GLY A 77 2.19 12.41 -18.23
N ARG A 78 1.41 11.51 -18.82
CA ARG A 78 0.84 10.35 -18.12
C ARG A 78 1.89 9.26 -17.99
N ARG A 79 1.87 8.54 -16.87
CA ARG A 79 2.83 7.45 -16.63
C ARG A 79 2.37 6.17 -17.29
N ILE A 80 3.33 5.46 -17.88
CA ILE A 80 3.18 4.09 -18.35
C ILE A 80 3.72 3.18 -17.25
N LEU A 81 2.84 2.37 -16.67
CA LEU A 81 3.13 1.52 -15.51
C LEU A 81 3.11 0.06 -15.93
N ARG A 82 4.15 -0.68 -15.55
CA ARG A 82 4.19 -2.14 -15.65
C ARG A 82 3.88 -2.73 -14.28
N PHE A 83 2.75 -3.44 -14.19
CA PHE A 83 2.32 -4.16 -13.00
C PHE A 83 2.74 -5.62 -13.05
N GLU A 84 3.15 -6.13 -11.89
CA GLU A 84 3.47 -7.54 -11.67
C GLU A 84 2.38 -8.17 -10.79
N PHE A 85 2.16 -9.47 -11.00
CA PHE A 85 1.20 -10.25 -10.22
C PHE A 85 1.70 -10.48 -8.79
N ASP A 86 0.78 -10.52 -7.83
CA ASP A 86 1.09 -10.86 -6.45
C ASP A 86 1.41 -12.36 -6.32
N HIS A 87 2.67 -12.74 -6.48
CA HIS A 87 3.10 -14.14 -6.38
C HIS A 87 2.87 -14.79 -4.99
N THR A 88 2.43 -14.04 -3.98
CA THR A 88 2.11 -14.59 -2.65
C THR A 88 0.70 -15.19 -2.58
N ARG A 89 -0.11 -15.06 -3.64
CA ARG A 89 -1.47 -15.62 -3.72
C ARG A 89 -1.56 -16.68 -4.82
N PRO A 90 -2.42 -17.70 -4.67
CA PRO A 90 -2.70 -18.64 -5.74
C PRO A 90 -3.32 -17.91 -6.93
N HIS A 91 -2.75 -18.11 -8.12
CA HIS A 91 -3.28 -17.59 -9.38
C HIS A 91 -3.69 -18.72 -10.31
N SER A 92 -4.51 -18.40 -11.32
CA SER A 92 -4.74 -19.34 -12.41
C SER A 92 -3.49 -19.42 -13.30
N LYS A 93 -3.25 -20.57 -13.95
CA LYS A 93 -2.12 -20.74 -14.89
C LYS A 93 -2.04 -19.65 -15.96
N VAL A 94 -3.19 -19.20 -16.45
CA VAL A 94 -3.30 -18.12 -17.45
C VAL A 94 -2.69 -16.82 -16.93
N ILE A 95 -2.89 -16.51 -15.65
CA ILE A 95 -2.35 -15.30 -15.01
C ILE A 95 -0.84 -15.43 -14.80
N GLU A 96 -0.36 -16.62 -14.40
CA GLU A 96 1.07 -16.89 -14.25
C GLU A 96 1.83 -16.77 -15.57
N GLU A 97 1.23 -17.25 -16.67
CA GLU A 97 1.81 -17.19 -18.02
C GLU A 97 1.81 -15.79 -18.64
N MET A 98 0.90 -14.91 -18.23
CA MET A 98 0.77 -13.55 -18.79
C MET A 98 1.91 -12.60 -18.35
N GLY A 99 2.57 -12.88 -17.22
CA GLY A 99 3.80 -12.22 -16.76
C GLY A 99 3.59 -10.82 -16.17
N SER A 100 3.11 -9.84 -16.96
CA SER A 100 2.90 -8.47 -16.49
C SER A 100 1.84 -7.74 -17.31
N VAL A 101 1.21 -6.73 -16.71
CA VAL A 101 0.23 -5.88 -17.40
C VAL A 101 0.73 -4.45 -17.48
N ILE A 102 0.56 -3.84 -18.64
CA ILE A 102 0.91 -2.44 -18.87
C ILE A 102 -0.35 -1.58 -18.79
N ILE A 103 -0.33 -0.56 -17.94
CA ILE A 103 -1.43 0.38 -17.73
C ILE A 103 -0.89 1.79 -17.91
N ILE A 104 -1.62 2.62 -18.65
CA ILE A 104 -1.36 4.05 -18.74
C ILE A 104 -2.31 4.76 -17.79
N GLU A 105 -1.79 5.68 -16.98
CA GLU A 105 -2.64 6.46 -16.07
C GLU A 105 -3.68 7.28 -16.84
N SER A 106 -4.85 7.51 -16.23
CA SER A 106 -5.94 8.26 -16.87
C SER A 106 -5.66 9.77 -16.94
N LYS A 107 -4.83 10.30 -16.03
CA LYS A 107 -4.45 11.70 -15.92
C LYS A 107 -2.96 11.81 -15.61
N SER A 108 -2.33 12.90 -16.04
CA SER A 108 -0.96 13.20 -15.61
C SER A 108 -0.96 13.62 -14.13
N ILE A 109 0.20 13.49 -13.48
CA ILE A 109 0.36 13.95 -12.09
C ILE A 109 0.01 15.44 -11.95
N ALA A 110 0.41 16.27 -12.92
CA ALA A 110 0.08 17.69 -12.91
C ALA A 110 -1.44 17.95 -12.95
N GLN A 111 -2.19 17.17 -13.74
CA GLN A 111 -3.64 17.28 -13.79
C GLN A 111 -4.30 16.77 -12.51
N TYR A 112 -3.73 15.74 -11.88
CA TYR A 112 -4.19 15.26 -10.58
C TYR A 112 -3.98 16.29 -9.48
N LEU A 113 -2.81 16.94 -9.41
CA LEU A 113 -2.53 18.00 -8.42
C LEU A 113 -3.50 19.17 -8.54
N ARG A 114 -3.76 19.65 -9.76
CA ARG A 114 -4.77 20.70 -9.98
C ARG A 114 -6.17 20.28 -9.51
N GLN A 115 -6.53 19.02 -9.73
CA GLN A 115 -7.80 18.50 -9.24
C GLN A 115 -7.88 18.51 -7.71
N LEU A 116 -6.78 18.21 -7.02
CA LEU A 116 -6.72 18.31 -5.55
C LEU A 116 -6.87 19.77 -5.09
N GLU A 117 -6.19 20.71 -5.74
CA GLU A 117 -6.34 22.15 -5.46
C GLU A 117 -7.79 22.62 -5.66
N ASP A 118 -8.43 22.19 -6.75
CA ASP A 118 -9.84 22.50 -7.03
C ASP A 118 -10.79 21.93 -5.96
N MET A 119 -10.39 20.85 -5.28
CA MET A 119 -11.11 20.26 -4.13
C MET A 119 -10.82 20.97 -2.80
N GLY A 120 -9.88 21.94 -2.79
CA GLY A 120 -9.48 22.68 -1.59
C GLY A 120 -8.33 22.05 -0.80
N GLU A 121 -7.68 21.03 -1.36
CA GLU A 121 -6.49 20.41 -0.76
C GLU A 121 -5.24 21.27 -0.98
N ASP A 122 -4.28 21.20 -0.05
CA ASP A 122 -2.97 21.83 -0.22
C ASP A 122 -2.07 20.96 -1.11
N SER A 123 -1.87 21.35 -2.37
CA SER A 123 -1.04 20.58 -3.32
C SER A 123 0.42 20.45 -2.89
N SER A 124 0.91 21.30 -1.98
CA SER A 124 2.29 21.25 -1.49
C SER A 124 2.59 19.95 -0.75
N GLU A 125 1.60 19.38 -0.04
CA GLU A 125 1.68 18.09 0.66
C GLU A 125 1.87 16.91 -0.30
N TYR A 126 1.54 17.10 -1.58
CA TYR A 126 1.57 16.06 -2.60
C TYR A 126 2.71 16.26 -3.61
N THR A 127 3.57 17.25 -3.43
CA THR A 127 4.65 17.57 -4.39
C THR A 127 5.62 16.42 -4.62
N THR A 128 5.81 15.54 -3.64
CA THR A 128 6.71 14.39 -3.73
C THR A 128 6.17 13.24 -4.58
N ILE A 129 4.87 13.24 -4.95
CA ILE A 129 4.24 12.12 -5.67
C ILE A 129 4.93 11.78 -7.00
N TRP A 130 5.60 12.76 -7.62
CA TRP A 130 6.38 12.56 -8.85
C TRP A 130 7.58 11.61 -8.66
N GLY A 131 8.16 11.56 -7.45
CA GLY A 131 9.31 10.71 -7.12
C GLY A 131 8.97 9.21 -7.03
N TYR A 132 7.70 8.87 -6.83
CA TYR A 132 7.26 7.49 -6.62
C TYR A 132 7.05 6.76 -7.95
N SER A 133 8.15 6.25 -8.50
CA SER A 133 8.20 5.54 -9.77
C SER A 133 8.01 4.02 -9.63
N ALA A 134 8.09 3.46 -8.43
CA ALA A 134 7.89 2.05 -8.17
C ALA A 134 7.12 1.84 -6.86
N GLY A 135 6.29 0.80 -6.83
CA GLY A 135 5.62 0.32 -5.62
C GLY A 135 5.92 -1.15 -5.40
N SER A 136 5.89 -1.57 -4.14
CA SER A 136 6.04 -2.97 -3.74
C SER A 136 4.93 -3.36 -2.80
N LEU A 137 4.39 -4.57 -2.98
CA LEU A 137 3.43 -5.13 -2.05
C LEU A 137 4.04 -5.32 -0.66
N GLU A 138 3.35 -4.82 0.36
CA GLU A 138 3.74 -5.04 1.76
C GLU A 138 3.36 -6.44 2.24
N PRO A 139 4.15 -7.01 3.18
CA PRO A 139 3.78 -8.25 3.83
C PRO A 139 2.44 -8.09 4.56
N ARG A 140 1.71 -9.19 4.66
CA ARG A 140 0.46 -9.24 5.41
C ARG A 140 0.73 -8.99 6.90
N SER A 141 -0.13 -8.21 7.53
CA SER A 141 -0.07 -7.97 8.98
C SER A 141 -0.22 -9.27 9.78
N PRO A 142 0.59 -9.47 10.85
CA PRO A 142 0.49 -10.60 11.76
C PRO A 142 -0.87 -10.76 12.44
N VAL A 143 -1.63 -9.66 12.58
CA VAL A 143 -3.00 -9.68 13.15
C VAL A 143 -3.92 -10.61 12.35
N PHE A 144 -3.64 -10.78 11.06
CA PHE A 144 -4.42 -11.63 10.18
C PHE A 144 -3.79 -13.02 9.96
N GLU A 145 -2.63 -13.29 10.57
CA GLU A 145 -1.99 -14.61 10.55
C GLU A 145 -2.59 -15.49 11.66
N GLY A 146 -3.31 -16.56 11.31
CA GLY A 146 -3.87 -17.52 12.28
C GLY A 146 -5.40 -17.61 12.35
N LEU A 147 -6.14 -16.76 11.63
CA LEU A 147 -7.61 -16.88 11.50
C LEU A 147 -8.05 -18.00 10.53
N THR A 148 -7.10 -18.62 9.83
CA THR A 148 -7.34 -19.80 8.98
C THR A 148 -7.07 -21.05 9.82
N LYS A 149 -8.08 -21.48 10.59
CA LYS A 149 -8.18 -22.90 10.94
C LYS A 149 -8.53 -23.64 9.66
N THR A 150 -7.55 -24.34 9.08
CA THR A 150 -7.82 -25.50 8.21
C THR A 150 -8.33 -26.65 9.07
#